data_AF-A0A7C2N749-F1
#
_entry.id   AF-A0A7C2N749-F1
#
_cell.length_a   1.000
_cell.length_b   1.000
_cell.length_c   1.000
_cell.angle_alpha   90.00
_cell.angle_beta   90.00
_cell.angle_gamma   90.00
#
_symmetry.space_group_name_H-M   'P 1'
#
loop_
_entity.id
_entity.type
_entity.pdbx_description
1 polymer ?
#
loop_
_entity_poly.entity_id
_entity_poly.type
_entity_poly.pdbx_seq_one_letter_code
_entity_poly.pdbx_strand_id
1 'polypeptide(L)'
;MTLALDNKSDQFFRVEEGSGETVIDGVRTAIRAGFAIIIPGGTNHNIINTGTVPMKLYTIYSPPNHRDGVVHHTRAEAEADNEHFDGKTTE
;
A
#
# COMPACT_ATOMS: atom_id res chain seq x y z
N MET A 1 -3.47 -5.21 -5.29
CA MET A 1 -4.22 -4.69 -4.13
C MET A 1 -4.35 -3.21 -4.42
N THR A 2 -5.55 -2.74 -4.77
CA THR A 2 -5.74 -1.29 -4.93
C THR A 2 -5.77 -0.71 -3.53
N LEU A 3 -4.74 0.06 -3.16
CA LEU A 3 -4.72 0.75 -1.88
C LEU A 3 -5.60 2.00 -2.00
N ALA A 4 -6.29 2.32 -0.91
CA ALA A 4 -7.16 3.48 -0.88
C ALA A 4 -6.36 4.75 -1.24
N LEU A 5 -6.89 5.54 -2.17
CA LEU A 5 -6.41 6.88 -2.44
C LEU A 5 -6.70 7.73 -1.20
N ASP A 6 -5.68 8.01 -0.40
CA ASP A 6 -5.70 9.14 0.52
C ASP A 6 -5.05 10.34 -0.18
N ASN A 7 -5.82 11.41 -0.32
CA ASN A 7 -5.38 12.66 -0.95
C ASN A 7 -4.35 13.44 -0.11
N LYS A 8 -3.94 12.93 1.06
CA LYS A 8 -3.05 13.66 1.98
C LYS A 8 -1.84 12.89 2.49
N SER A 9 -1.77 11.57 2.36
CA SER A 9 -0.64 10.78 2.89
C SER A 9 0.40 10.45 1.83
N ASP A 10 1.67 10.75 2.13
CA ASP A 10 2.78 10.10 1.42
C ASP A 10 2.84 8.62 1.83
N GLN A 11 3.17 7.75 0.89
CA GLN A 11 3.32 6.32 1.12
C GLN A 11 4.66 5.82 0.61
N PHE A 12 5.34 5.01 1.41
CA PHE A 12 6.54 4.29 1.03
C PHE A 12 6.25 2.80 1.01
N PHE A 13 6.58 2.12 -0.08
CA PHE A 13 6.53 0.66 -0.18
C PHE A 13 7.93 0.07 -0.32
N ARG A 14 8.12 -1.07 0.34
CA ARG A 14 9.27 -1.93 0.12
C ARG A 14 8.80 -3.30 -0.32
N VAL A 15 9.38 -3.79 -1.42
CA VAL A 15 9.17 -5.17 -1.88
C VAL A 15 10.22 -6.08 -1.25
N GLU A 16 9.78 -6.95 -0.35
CA GLU A 16 10.65 -7.92 0.32
C GLU A 16 10.72 -9.25 -0.45
N GLU A 17 9.61 -9.67 -1.08
CA GLU A 17 9.54 -10.92 -1.85
C GLU A 17 8.57 -10.77 -3.03
N GLY A 18 8.82 -11.52 -4.11
CA GLY A 18 7.98 -11.58 -5.30
C GLY A 18 8.34 -10.55 -6.38
N SER A 19 7.50 -10.48 -7.42
CA SER A 19 7.63 -9.57 -8.55
C SER A 19 6.26 -9.09 -9.01
N GLY A 20 6.21 -7.90 -9.59
CA GLY A 20 4.95 -7.30 -10.01
C GLY A 20 5.13 -6.04 -10.82
N GLU A 21 4.08 -5.23 -10.83
CA GLU A 21 4.07 -3.90 -11.42
C GLU A 21 3.47 -2.90 -10.45
N THR A 22 4.05 -1.70 -10.42
CA THR A 22 3.36 -0.51 -9.93
C THR A 22 2.69 0.20 -11.10
N VAL A 23 1.51 0.75 -10.88
CA VAL A 23 0.84 1.70 -11.77
C VAL A 23 0.80 3.02 -11.02
N ILE A 24 1.46 4.06 -11.49
CA ILE A 24 1.48 5.40 -10.87
C ILE A 24 1.06 6.40 -11.94
N ASP A 25 -0.06 7.09 -11.72
CA ASP A 25 -0.69 8.00 -12.69
C ASP A 25 -0.78 7.39 -14.11
N GLY A 26 -1.14 6.10 -14.16
CA GLY A 26 -1.28 5.33 -15.40
C GLY A 26 0.04 4.77 -15.97
N VAL A 27 1.20 5.15 -15.43
CA VAL A 27 2.50 4.63 -15.87
C VAL A 27 2.80 3.31 -15.17
N ARG A 28 3.02 2.25 -15.96
CA ARG A 28 3.42 0.92 -15.46
C ARG A 28 4.92 0.84 -15.29
N THR A 29 5.38 0.32 -14.16
CA THR A 29 6.80 0.04 -13.91
C THR A 29 6.95 -1.31 -13.23
N ALA A 30 7.83 -2.16 -13.77
CA ALA A 30 8.13 -3.46 -13.18
C ALA A 30 8.89 -3.30 -11.86
N ILE A 31 8.48 -4.09 -10.85
CA ILE A 31 9.06 -4.10 -9.51
C ILE A 31 9.38 -5.54 -9.08
N ARG A 32 10.38 -5.68 -8.20
CA ARG A 32 10.82 -6.97 -7.64
C ARG A 32 11.41 -6.80 -6.26
N ALA A 33 11.68 -7.91 -5.57
CA ALA A 33 12.41 -7.92 -4.31
C ALA A 33 13.62 -6.96 -4.34
N GLY A 34 13.72 -6.14 -3.30
CA GLY A 34 14.73 -5.09 -3.17
C GLY A 34 14.36 -3.72 -3.73
N PHE A 35 13.19 -3.56 -4.34
CA PHE A 35 12.71 -2.27 -4.84
C PHE A 35 12.03 -1.47 -3.73
N ALA A 36 12.20 -0.15 -3.76
CA ALA A 36 11.45 0.81 -2.98
C ALA A 36 10.60 1.68 -3.93
N ILE A 37 9.37 1.98 -3.52
CA ILE A 37 8.45 2.85 -4.26
C ILE A 37 8.01 3.97 -3.34
N ILE A 38 8.09 5.21 -3.82
CA ILE A 38 7.63 6.41 -3.10
C ILE A 38 6.41 6.94 -3.85
N ILE A 39 5.30 7.09 -3.15
CA ILE A 39 4.04 7.63 -3.64
C ILE A 39 3.78 8.95 -2.91
N PRO A 40 3.84 10.10 -3.60
CA PRO A 40 3.42 11.36 -3.04
C PRO A 40 1.91 11.39 -2.74
N GLY A 41 1.50 12.14 -1.71
CA GLY A 41 0.09 12.36 -1.40
C GLY A 41 -0.71 12.88 -2.60
N GLY A 42 -1.89 12.30 -2.83
CA GLY A 42 -2.75 12.64 -3.97
C GLY A 42 -2.39 11.96 -5.29
N THR A 43 -1.34 11.13 -5.34
CA THR A 43 -0.99 10.34 -6.52
C THR A 43 -1.85 9.08 -6.63
N ASN A 44 -2.44 8.86 -7.82
CA ASN A 44 -3.18 7.62 -8.07
C ASN A 44 -2.20 6.48 -8.31
N HIS A 45 -2.32 5.42 -7.52
CA HIS A 45 -1.38 4.32 -7.56
C HIS A 45 -2.03 2.96 -7.30
N ASN A 46 -1.39 1.90 -7.81
CA ASN A 46 -1.78 0.52 -7.54
C ASN A 46 -0.53 -0.38 -7.58
N ILE A 47 -0.48 -1.38 -6.71
CA ILE A 47 0.55 -2.43 -6.73
C ILE A 47 -0.11 -3.76 -7.10
N ILE A 48 0.38 -4.35 -8.18
CA ILE A 48 -0.18 -5.55 -8.80
C ILE A 48 0.88 -6.64 -8.75
N ASN A 49 0.60 -7.73 -8.04
CA ASN A 49 1.41 -8.94 -8.14
C ASN A 49 1.15 -9.60 -9.49
N THR A 50 2.18 -9.67 -10.35
CA THR A 50 2.14 -10.35 -11.65
C THR A 50 3.02 -11.59 -11.69
N GLY A 51 3.70 -11.91 -10.58
CA GLY A 51 4.48 -13.12 -10.41
C GLY A 51 3.63 -14.36 -10.11
N THR A 52 4.29 -15.49 -9.98
CA THR A 52 3.67 -16.79 -9.65
C THR A 52 3.71 -17.15 -8.17
N VAL A 53 4.34 -16.30 -7.35
CA VAL A 53 4.46 -16.47 -5.90
C VAL A 53 3.82 -15.30 -5.15
N PRO A 54 3.45 -15.45 -3.87
CA PRO A 54 2.98 -14.34 -3.06
C PRO A 54 4.00 -13.19 -3.02
N MET A 55 3.52 -11.96 -3.23
CA MET A 55 4.31 -10.76 -3.03
C MET A 55 4.22 -10.34 -1.56
N LYS A 56 5.36 -10.07 -0.94
CA LYS A 56 5.44 -9.52 0.42
C LYS A 56 5.93 -8.09 0.34
N LEU A 57 5.16 -7.19 0.93
CA LEU A 57 5.48 -5.78 1.04
C LEU A 57 5.26 -5.32 2.48
N TYR A 58 6.01 -4.29 2.87
CA TYR A 58 5.59 -3.43 3.97
C TYR A 58 5.41 -2.01 3.44
N THR A 59 4.55 -1.27 4.12
CA THR A 59 4.20 0.10 3.79
C THR A 59 4.39 0.99 5.00
N ILE A 60 4.81 2.23 4.76
CA ILE A 60 4.89 3.29 5.77
C ILE A 60 4.08 4.46 5.24
N TYR A 61 3.17 4.97 6.06
CA TYR A 61 2.32 6.12 5.76
C TYR A 61 2.79 7.34 6.54
N SER A 62 2.72 8.52 5.91
CA SER A 62 2.94 9.81 6.58
C SER A 62 1.96 10.87 6.05
N PRO A 63 0.96 11.30 6.84
CA PRO A 63 0.58 10.83 8.19
C PRO A 63 -0.02 9.40 8.18
N PRO A 64 -0.27 8.78 9.35
CA PRO A 64 -0.89 7.46 9.44
C PRO A 64 -2.25 7.37 8.73
N ASN A 65 -2.52 6.22 8.11
CA ASN A 65 -3.75 6.00 7.32
C ASN A 65 -4.78 5.09 8.03
N HIS A 66 -4.31 4.04 8.72
CA HIS A 66 -5.16 3.04 9.37
C HIS A 66 -5.21 3.26 10.89
N ARG A 67 -6.32 2.88 11.53
CA ARG A 67 -6.37 2.81 13.00
C ARG A 67 -5.39 1.75 13.50
N ASP A 68 -4.79 2.01 14.65
CA ASP A 68 -3.87 1.04 15.27
C ASP A 68 -4.55 -0.31 15.56
N GLY A 69 -3.77 -1.38 15.44
CA GLY A 69 -4.22 -2.76 15.67
C GLY A 69 -5.17 -3.35 14.60
N VAL A 70 -5.43 -2.63 13.51
CA VAL A 70 -6.24 -3.16 12.39
C VAL A 70 -5.49 -4.27 11.67
N VAL A 71 -6.15 -5.42 11.50
CA VAL A 71 -5.65 -6.55 10.74
C VAL A 71 -6.74 -7.02 9.77
N HIS A 72 -6.44 -6.96 8.48
CA HIS A 72 -7.24 -7.58 7.44
C HIS A 72 -6.46 -8.77 6.87
N HIS A 73 -6.96 -10.00 7.07
CA HIS A 73 -6.30 -11.20 6.57
C HIS A 73 -6.53 -11.39 5.07
N THR A 74 -7.64 -10.85 4.56
CA THR A 74 -7.98 -10.92 3.14
C THR A 74 -8.27 -9.54 2.56
N ARG A 75 -8.12 -9.44 1.24
CA ARG A 75 -8.50 -8.24 0.49
C ARG A 75 -9.99 -7.91 0.66
N ALA A 76 -10.85 -8.92 0.67
CA ALA A 76 -12.29 -8.73 0.80
C ALA A 76 -12.68 -8.15 2.17
N GLU A 77 -11.97 -8.55 3.24
CA GLU A 77 -12.13 -7.93 4.57
C GLU A 77 -11.73 -6.45 4.54
N ALA A 78 -10.57 -6.13 3.96
CA ALA A 78 -10.10 -4.75 3.85
C ALA A 78 -11.05 -3.85 3.04
N GLU A 79 -11.65 -4.38 1.96
CA GLU A 79 -12.60 -3.64 1.12
C GLU A 79 -13.98 -3.48 1.79
N ALA A 80 -14.35 -4.33 2.75
CA ALA A 80 -15.61 -4.27 3.48
C ALA A 80 -15.53 -3.42 4.75
N ASP A 81 -14.32 -3.14 5.25
CA ASP A 81 -14.07 -2.31 6.42
C ASP A 81 -14.09 -0.81 6.07
N ASN A 82 -14.64 0.01 6.95
CA ASN A 82 -14.68 1.47 6.81
C ASN A 82 -13.82 2.16 7.88
N GLU A 83 -12.83 1.46 8.44
CA GLU A 83 -11.89 2.03 9.39
C GLU A 83 -10.94 3.05 8.73
N HIS A 84 -10.50 4.01 9.53
CA HIS A 84 -9.46 4.98 9.19
C HIS A 84 -8.73 5.40 10.48
N PHE A 85 -7.57 6.02 10.32
CA PHE A 85 -6.84 6.63 11.42
C PHE A 85 -7.75 7.58 12.24
N ASP A 86 -7.80 7.37 13.55
CA ASP A 86 -8.72 8.06 14.46
C ASP A 86 -8.09 9.31 15.11
N GLY A 87 -6.90 9.71 14.65
CA GLY A 87 -6.15 10.85 15.17
C GLY A 87 -5.36 10.56 16.44
N LYS A 88 -5.34 9.31 16.94
CA LYS A 88 -4.63 8.93 18.16
C LYS A 88 -3.47 8.00 17.86
N THR A 89 -2.31 8.34 18.40
CA THR A 89 -1.13 7.46 18.42
C THR A 89 -1.07 6.72 19.75
N THR A 90 -0.39 5.57 19.78
CA THR A 90 -0.20 4.74 20.99
C THR A 90 1.01 5.13 21.85
N GLU A 91 1.64 6.28 21.57
CA GLU A 91 2.74 6.85 22.38
C GLU A 91 2.26 7.63 23.61
#